data_AF-A0A7W1CJY7-F1
#
_entry.id   AF-A0A7W1CJY7-F1
#
_cell.length_a   1.000
_cell.length_b   1.000
_cell.length_c   1.000
_cell.angle_alpha   90.00
_cell.angle_beta   90.00
_cell.angle_gamma   90.00
#
_symmetry.space_group_name_H-M   'P 1'
#
loop_
_entity.id
_entity.type
_entity.pdbx_description
1 polymer ?
#
loop_
_entity_poly.entity_id
_entity_poly.type
_entity_poly.pdbx_seq_one_letter_code
_entity_poly.pdbx_strand_id
1 'polypeptide(L)'
;SGGYGIIIGEQATAKQLEEIRERIKANPRDYIAQPLKQLSSSPTLNEGSICPRRIDLRPFVLTGQKTWTLPGGLTRVALLKDSYIVNSSQGGGSKDTWVLGDL
;
A
#
# COMPACT_ATOMS: atom_id res chain seq x y z
N SER A 1 1.38 2.85 13.65
CA SER A 1 1.63 2.54 12.22
C SER A 1 0.30 2.22 11.53
N GLY A 2 -0.42 3.22 11.03
CA GLY A 2 -1.83 3.02 10.66
C GLY A 2 -2.31 3.63 9.35
N GLY A 3 -1.44 4.22 8.53
CA GLY A 3 -1.84 4.83 7.24
C GLY A 3 -3.03 5.79 7.31
N TYR A 4 -3.33 6.33 8.49
CA TYR A 4 -4.41 7.28 8.71
C TYR A 4 -3.94 8.66 8.25
N GLY A 5 -4.82 9.40 7.59
CA GLY A 5 -4.49 10.73 7.05
C GLY A 5 -3.69 10.70 5.76
N ILE A 6 -3.61 9.57 5.06
CA ILE A 6 -3.09 9.52 3.68
C ILE A 6 -4.10 10.20 2.76
N ILE A 7 -3.62 11.14 1.95
CA ILE A 7 -4.39 11.77 0.88
C ILE A 7 -3.72 11.41 -0.45
N ILE A 8 -4.52 10.90 -1.38
CA ILE A 8 -4.11 10.69 -2.77
C ILE A 8 -4.58 11.91 -3.55
N GLY A 9 -3.65 12.82 -3.90
CA GLY A 9 -3.98 14.14 -4.45
C GLY A 9 -4.92 14.09 -5.66
N GLU A 10 -4.71 13.16 -6.59
CA GLU A 10 -5.54 12.98 -7.79
C GLU A 10 -6.96 12.47 -7.49
N GLN A 11 -7.19 11.85 -6.34
CA GLN A 11 -8.48 11.29 -5.92
C GLN A 11 -9.18 12.14 -4.85
N ALA A 12 -8.52 13.19 -4.37
CA ALA A 12 -9.00 14.02 -3.29
C ALA A 12 -9.96 15.10 -3.79
N THR A 13 -11.02 15.32 -3.03
CA THR A 13 -11.91 16.47 -3.24
C THR A 13 -11.22 17.78 -2.85
N ALA A 14 -11.70 18.90 -3.39
CA ALA A 14 -11.21 20.23 -3.02
C ALA A 14 -11.28 20.47 -1.49
N LYS A 15 -12.35 20.00 -0.85
CA LYS A 15 -12.51 20.08 0.62
C LYS A 15 -11.42 19.31 1.35
N GLN A 16 -11.14 18.07 0.96
CA GLN A 16 -10.07 17.25 1.57
C GLN A 16 -8.69 17.86 1.35
N LEU A 17 -8.44 18.48 0.19
CA LEU A 17 -7.20 19.19 -0.10
C LEU A 17 -7.03 20.44 0.80
N GLU A 18 -8.12 21.15 1.09
CA GLU A 18 -8.08 22.28 2.04
C GLU A 18 -7.80 21.81 3.46
N GLU A 19 -8.52 20.78 3.92
CA GLU A 19 -8.34 20.21 5.25
C GLU A 19 -6.91 19.70 5.48
N ILE A 20 -6.33 19.00 4.50
CA ILE A 20 -4.94 18.53 4.63
C ILE A 20 -3.93 19.67 4.55
N ARG A 21 -4.21 20.72 3.75
CA ARG A 21 -3.34 21.91 3.68
C ARG A 21 -3.22 22.58 5.04
N GLU A 22 -4.35 22.83 5.71
CA GLU A 22 -4.34 23.47 7.04
C GLU A 22 -3.65 22.60 8.08
N ARG A 23 -3.84 21.27 8.03
CA ARG A 23 -3.14 20.33 8.92
C ARG A 23 -1.62 20.29 8.69
N ILE A 24 -1.17 20.31 7.43
CA ILE A 24 0.25 20.37 7.09
C ILE A 24 0.86 21.67 7.59
N LYS A 25 0.19 22.82 7.41
CA LYS A 25 0.68 24.11 7.94
C LYS A 25 0.80 24.10 9.46
N ALA A 26 -0.15 23.48 10.15
CA ALA A 26 -0.16 23.43 11.61
C ALA A 26 0.99 22.59 12.20
N ASN A 27 1.35 21.47 11.56
CA ASN A 27 2.52 20.68 11.97
C ASN A 27 3.25 20.02 10.78
N PRO A 28 4.08 20.77 10.02
CA PRO A 28 4.64 20.28 8.77
C PRO A 28 5.62 19.12 8.94
N ARG A 29 6.22 18.96 10.14
CA ARG A 29 7.19 17.90 10.43
C ARG A 29 6.56 16.50 10.51
N ASP A 30 5.25 16.41 10.69
CA ASP A 30 4.51 15.14 10.75
C ASP A 30 4.18 14.56 9.37
N TYR A 31 4.49 15.29 8.29
CA TYR A 31 4.08 14.94 6.94
C TYR A 31 5.27 14.72 6.00
N ILE A 32 5.09 13.77 5.10
CA ILE A 32 5.94 13.58 3.92
C ILE A 32 5.05 13.53 2.68
N ALA A 33 5.62 13.91 1.54
CA ALA A 33 4.96 13.80 0.25
C ALA A 33 5.87 13.06 -0.73
N GLN A 34 5.24 12.31 -1.64
CA GLN A 34 5.91 11.66 -2.76
C GLN A 34 5.04 11.78 -4.00
N PRO A 35 5.63 11.81 -5.21
CA PRO A 35 4.86 11.65 -6.44
C PRO A 35 4.06 10.35 -6.41
N LEU A 36 2.83 10.38 -6.92
CA LEU A 36 2.01 9.17 -6.99
C LEU A 36 2.69 8.16 -7.92
N LYS A 37 2.96 6.96 -7.39
CA LYS A 37 3.46 5.84 -8.18
C LYS A 37 2.31 4.91 -8.51
N GLN A 38 2.23 4.50 -9.76
CA GLN A 38 1.28 3.47 -10.19
C GLN A 38 1.72 2.13 -9.59
N LEU A 39 0.88 1.57 -8.72
CA LEU A 39 1.12 0.25 -8.16
C LEU A 39 0.69 -0.80 -9.18
N SER A 40 1.45 -1.90 -9.25
CA SER A 40 1.04 -3.08 -10.00
C SER A 40 -0.23 -3.69 -9.39
N SER A 41 -0.96 -4.43 -10.22
CA SER A 41 -2.18 -5.13 -9.80
C SER A 41 -2.04 -6.64 -9.93
N SER A 42 -2.71 -7.37 -9.06
CA SER A 42 -2.84 -8.83 -9.13
C SER A 42 -4.32 -9.24 -9.18
N PRO A 43 -4.69 -10.30 -9.92
CA PRO A 43 -6.05 -10.84 -9.94
C PRO A 43 -6.56 -11.14 -8.53
N THR A 44 -7.72 -10.62 -8.18
CA THR A 44 -8.31 -10.75 -6.84
C THR A 44 -9.79 -11.07 -6.98
N LEU A 45 -10.22 -12.17 -6.33
CA LEU A 45 -11.63 -12.51 -6.22
C LEU A 45 -12.29 -11.52 -5.26
N ASN A 46 -13.22 -10.72 -5.78
CA ASN A 46 -14.02 -9.77 -5.00
C ASN A 46 -15.46 -9.85 -5.46
N GLU A 47 -16.40 -9.99 -4.52
CA GLU A 47 -17.86 -10.00 -4.81
C GLU A 47 -18.24 -10.99 -5.93
N GLY A 48 -17.61 -12.17 -5.96
CA GLY A 48 -17.91 -13.23 -6.94
C GLY A 48 -17.27 -13.03 -8.32
N SER A 49 -16.45 -12.00 -8.52
CA SER A 49 -15.75 -11.76 -9.79
C SER A 49 -14.24 -11.62 -9.59
N ILE A 50 -13.46 -12.05 -10.58
CA ILE A 50 -12.01 -11.82 -10.58
C ILE A 50 -11.74 -10.45 -11.19
N CYS A 51 -11.22 -9.54 -10.37
CA CYS A 51 -10.88 -8.19 -10.81
C CYS A 51 -9.42 -7.86 -10.46
N PRO A 52 -8.76 -6.97 -11.22
CA PRO A 52 -7.46 -6.46 -10.82
C PRO A 52 -7.60 -5.61 -9.55
N ARG A 53 -6.68 -5.80 -8.60
CA ARG A 53 -6.52 -4.94 -7.42
C ARG A 53 -5.06 -4.61 -7.20
N ARG A 54 -4.79 -3.37 -6.78
CA ARG A 54 -3.43 -2.90 -6.49
C ARG A 54 -2.85 -3.68 -5.31
N ILE A 55 -1.58 -4.04 -5.44
CA ILE A 55 -0.85 -4.75 -4.40
C ILE A 55 0.42 -4.01 -4.02
N ASP A 56 0.89 -4.27 -2.80
CA ASP A 56 2.28 -4.01 -2.44
C ASP A 56 2.91 -5.24 -1.82
N LEU A 57 4.23 -5.30 -1.88
CA LEU A 57 5.02 -6.41 -1.36
C LEU A 57 5.95 -5.89 -0.26
N ARG A 58 5.89 -6.56 0.89
CA ARG A 58 6.82 -6.37 1.99
C ARG A 58 7.70 -7.61 2.13
N PRO A 59 8.91 -7.61 1.54
CA PRO A 59 9.91 -8.65 1.81
C PRO A 59 10.50 -8.45 3.21
N PHE A 60 11.13 -9.51 3.72
CA PHE A 60 11.82 -9.49 5.01
C PHE A 60 13.31 -9.80 4.79
N VAL A 61 14.15 -8.86 5.22
CA VAL A 61 15.61 -8.98 5.17
C VAL A 61 16.10 -9.26 6.58
N LEU A 62 16.86 -10.34 6.76
CA LEU A 62 17.51 -10.72 8.02
C LEU A 62 19.01 -10.42 7.91
N THR A 63 19.54 -9.68 8.88
CA THR A 63 20.96 -9.32 8.93
C THR A 63 21.56 -9.79 10.25
N GLY A 64 22.57 -10.64 10.17
CA GLY A 64 23.44 -11.03 11.28
C GLY A 64 24.90 -10.91 10.84
N GLN A 65 25.67 -12.00 10.92
CA GLN A 65 27.01 -12.05 10.28
C GLN A 65 26.93 -11.94 8.75
N LYS A 66 25.80 -12.34 8.16
CA LYS A 66 25.49 -12.20 6.75
C LYS A 66 24.09 -11.60 6.59
N THR A 67 23.85 -10.98 5.44
CA THR A 67 22.54 -10.46 5.05
C THR A 67 21.87 -11.46 4.12
N TRP A 68 20.60 -11.75 4.38
CA TRP A 68 19.79 -12.66 3.58
C TRP A 68 18.35 -12.16 3.52
N THR A 69 17.68 -12.40 2.39
CA THR A 69 16.28 -12.05 2.17
C THR A 69 15.46 -13.32 2.08
N LEU A 70 14.36 -13.40 2.84
CA LEU A 70 13.41 -14.50 2.76
C LEU A 70 12.86 -14.60 1.31
N PRO A 71 12.90 -15.77 0.65
CA PRO A 71 12.26 -15.98 -0.66
C PRO A 71 10.74 -16.01 -0.50
N GLY A 72 10.15 -14.83 -0.30
CA GLY A 72 8.73 -14.63 -0.02
C GLY A 72 8.48 -13.23 0.55
N GLY A 73 7.36 -13.07 1.23
CA GLY A 73 7.01 -11.81 1.88
C GLY A 73 5.52 -11.69 2.14
N LEU A 74 5.15 -10.56 2.75
CA LEU A 74 3.75 -10.21 2.93
C LEU A 74 3.30 -9.40 1.72
N THR A 75 2.45 -9.98 0.87
CA THR A 75 1.71 -9.22 -0.14
C THR A 75 0.42 -8.69 0.47
N ARG A 76 0.18 -7.39 0.35
CA ARG A 76 -1.09 -6.75 0.75
C ARG A 76 -1.87 -6.33 -0.49
N VAL A 77 -3.19 -6.34 -0.38
CA VAL A 77 -4.10 -6.00 -1.48
C VAL A 77 -5.10 -4.94 -1.06
N ALA A 78 -5.26 -3.90 -1.87
CA ALA A 78 -6.33 -2.93 -1.72
C ALA A 78 -7.63 -3.55 -2.23
N LEU A 79 -8.59 -3.87 -1.34
CA LEU A 79 -9.83 -4.54 -1.75
C LEU A 79 -10.82 -3.59 -2.44
N LEU A 80 -10.82 -2.31 -2.02
CA LEU A 80 -11.62 -1.27 -2.68
C LEU A 80 -11.08 -0.99 -4.09
N LYS A 81 -12.00 -0.96 -5.05
CA LYS A 81 -11.67 -0.64 -6.45
C LYS A 81 -10.95 0.71 -6.52
N ASP A 82 -9.89 0.76 -7.32
CA ASP A 82 -9.10 1.97 -7.58
C ASP A 82 -8.48 2.64 -6.33
N SER A 83 -8.44 1.95 -5.19
CA SER A 83 -7.72 2.41 -4.00
C SER A 83 -6.21 2.22 -4.14
N TYR A 84 -5.43 3.16 -3.61
CA TYR A 84 -3.98 3.03 -3.39
C TYR A 84 -3.63 2.64 -1.95
N ILE A 85 -4.65 2.47 -1.11
CA ILE A 85 -4.53 2.19 0.30
C ILE A 85 -4.61 0.66 0.50
N VAL A 86 -3.47 0.07 0.86
CA VAL A 86 -3.28 -1.39 1.04
C VAL A 86 -3.11 -1.80 2.51
N ASN A 87 -3.22 -0.86 3.47
CA ASN A 87 -3.11 -1.19 4.88
C ASN A 87 -4.32 -1.99 5.37
N SER A 88 -4.07 -2.99 6.22
CA SER A 88 -5.13 -3.84 6.79
C SER A 88 -6.10 -3.06 7.68
N SER A 89 -5.64 -1.99 8.33
CA SER A 89 -6.46 -1.12 9.19
C SER A 89 -7.57 -0.37 8.43
N GLN A 90 -7.55 -0.35 7.09
CA GLN A 90 -8.59 0.27 6.26
C GLN A 90 -9.15 -0.72 5.23
N GLY A 91 -9.23 -2.00 5.60
CA GLY A 91 -9.85 -3.03 4.76
C GLY A 91 -8.92 -3.62 3.69
N GLY A 92 -7.60 -3.49 3.84
CA GLY A 92 -6.64 -4.22 3.03
C GLY A 92 -6.62 -5.71 3.35
N GLY A 93 -6.60 -6.55 2.32
CA GLY A 93 -6.40 -7.99 2.45
C GLY A 93 -4.91 -8.37 2.35
N SER A 94 -4.62 -9.66 2.47
CA SER A 94 -3.29 -10.23 2.19
C SER A 94 -3.35 -11.34 1.17
N LYS A 95 -2.24 -11.57 0.47
CA LYS A 95 -2.02 -12.70 -0.42
C LYS A 95 -0.72 -13.41 -0.05
N ASP A 96 -0.68 -14.70 -0.32
CA ASP A 96 0.57 -15.45 -0.29
C ASP A 96 1.51 -14.95 -1.40
N THR A 97 2.82 -15.00 -1.15
CA THR A 97 3.85 -14.53 -2.09
C THR A 97 4.74 -15.69 -2.48
N TRP A 98 4.60 -16.18 -3.71
CA TRP A 98 5.41 -17.28 -4.21
C TRP A 98 6.63 -16.76 -4.94
N VAL A 99 7.81 -17.13 -4.45
CA VAL A 99 9.09 -16.98 -5.15
C VAL A 99 9.46 -18.35 -5.68
N LEU A 100 9.52 -18.49 -7.01
CA LEU A 100 9.90 -19.75 -7.63
C LEU A 100 11.39 -19.98 -7.44
N GLY A 101 11.76 -21.19 -7.02
CA GLY A 101 13.15 -21.65 -7.04
C GLY A 101 13.52 -22.19 -8.42
N ASP A 102 14.82 -22.29 -8.68
CA ASP A 102 15.33 -23.05 -9.82
C ASP A 102 15.07 -24.55 -9.57
N LEU A 103 14.39 -25.22 -10.51
CA LEU A 103 14.09 -26.66 -10.47
C LEU A 103 15.32 -27.53 -10.78
#